data_AF-A0A9D7N9Y5-F1
#
_entry.id   AF-A0A9D7N9Y5-F1
#
_cell.length_a   1.000
_cell.length_b   1.000
_cell.length_c   1.000
_cell.angle_alpha   90.00
_cell.angle_beta   90.00
_cell.angle_gamma   90.00
#
_symmetry.space_group_name_H-M   'P 1'
#
loop_
_entity.id
_entity.type
_entity.pdbx_description
1 polymer ?
#
loop_
_entity_poly.entity_id
_entity_poly.type
_entity_poly.pdbx_seq_one_letter_code
_entity_poly.pdbx_strand_id
1 'polypeptide(L)'
;MGPIQHDATGVEVYSTAFVIEEAPQTAGELWVGSDDGRIHITRDGGNTWTEITPKGLIPFECTINKIELSVHAPGRAFFAVQNYRNNDFKPYILRTNDYGKTWQLLTDGKNGIPSGHFTRAIAEDSNKKGLLFVGTEYGMYVSFDDGAHWQSLQLNLPHTPITDLESHQGDLAMSTQGRGFWLLEDVNVLEQVQNEQAKAKLHLFKPRDTYRTNVSGYRAVFHVYLAEAPAKDAESKVEILNASGKVVRTYSSNGEDRRSKIGLKKGWNTLSWDLSHDGPINAEKLVLMEMGVPIMGPPAAPGDYQVRITMGKESKTQSFKVLPDPRWKDVKLEDYMAQEKLALEMRDLISDSQRKVKNLRSLRQQIEDAAGLAVKAGHAAKIKDLATELAKGLTAVEDEIVQNQAEAGQDNFNYPRRFINRIARIYGVLIWDHHRPTGGVIEAYADMQKVYDGIKTRYDVAVKNTLEQFNKVLEEEKVARVIDLK
;
A
#
# COMPACT_ATOMS: atom_id res chain seq x y z
N MET A 1 -45.90 -27.97 33.42
CA MET A 1 -46.21 -27.07 32.30
C MET A 1 -46.89 -25.84 32.87
N GLY A 2 -46.40 -24.64 32.53
CA GLY A 2 -47.00 -23.39 33.00
C GLY A 2 -48.33 -23.08 32.29
N PRO A 3 -49.11 -22.11 32.79
CA PRO A 3 -50.36 -21.69 32.15
C PRO A 3 -50.10 -21.09 30.76
N ILE A 4 -51.06 -21.24 29.85
CA ILE A 4 -51.04 -20.63 28.52
C ILE A 4 -51.11 -19.10 28.71
N GLN A 5 -50.10 -18.38 28.23
CA GLN A 5 -50.02 -16.93 28.31
C GLN A 5 -50.54 -16.31 27.00
N HIS A 6 -51.39 -15.28 27.06
CA HIS A 6 -51.92 -14.54 25.90
C HIS A 6 -50.90 -13.56 25.29
N ASP A 7 -49.63 -13.95 25.24
CA ASP A 7 -48.59 -13.14 24.64
C ASP A 7 -48.67 -13.29 23.12
N ALA A 8 -49.48 -12.43 22.49
CA ALA A 8 -49.55 -12.26 21.05
C ALA A 8 -49.05 -10.85 20.76
N THR A 9 -47.72 -10.71 20.67
CA THR A 9 -47.03 -9.43 20.48
C THR A 9 -47.22 -8.86 19.07
N GLY A 10 -47.82 -9.65 18.16
CA GLY A 10 -47.96 -9.31 16.75
C GLY A 10 -46.75 -9.75 15.92
N VAL A 11 -45.63 -10.10 16.57
CA VAL A 11 -44.43 -10.68 15.94
C VAL A 11 -44.72 -12.10 15.43
N GLU A 12 -45.79 -12.74 15.92
CA GLU A 12 -46.27 -14.06 15.50
C GLU A 12 -47.28 -13.98 14.34
N VAL A 13 -47.59 -12.79 13.81
CA VAL A 13 -48.46 -12.61 12.64
C VAL A 13 -47.66 -12.90 11.38
N TYR A 14 -47.86 -14.10 10.83
CA TYR A 14 -47.19 -14.63 9.64
C TYR A 14 -47.31 -13.74 8.39
N SER A 15 -46.29 -13.77 7.53
CA SER A 15 -46.16 -13.12 6.20
C SER A 15 -45.56 -11.71 6.22
N THR A 16 -44.41 -11.54 6.86
CA THR A 16 -43.66 -10.27 6.82
C THR A 16 -42.76 -10.24 5.59
N ALA A 17 -42.80 -9.15 4.82
CA ALA A 17 -41.74 -8.85 3.85
C ALA A 17 -40.43 -8.68 4.62
N PHE A 18 -39.52 -9.65 4.50
CA PHE A 18 -38.34 -9.78 5.34
C PHE A 18 -37.12 -9.08 4.71
N VAL A 19 -37.02 -9.12 3.39
CA VAL A 19 -35.97 -8.48 2.61
C VAL A 19 -36.58 -7.85 1.35
N ILE A 20 -36.13 -6.65 1.01
CA ILE A 20 -36.47 -5.94 -0.21
C ILE A 20 -35.21 -5.36 -0.83
N GLU A 21 -35.04 -5.55 -2.13
CA GLU A 21 -33.91 -5.03 -2.90
C GLU A 21 -34.41 -4.33 -4.17
N GLU A 22 -33.77 -3.23 -4.54
CA GLU A 22 -33.97 -2.55 -5.83
C GLU A 22 -32.87 -2.95 -6.81
N ALA A 23 -33.25 -3.25 -8.06
CA ALA A 23 -32.28 -3.65 -9.06
C ALA A 23 -31.28 -2.52 -9.35
N PRO A 24 -29.95 -2.78 -9.30
CA PRO A 24 -28.93 -1.74 -9.44
C PRO A 24 -28.93 -1.06 -10.83
N GLN A 25 -29.56 -1.69 -11.82
CA GLN A 25 -29.60 -1.23 -13.21
C GLN A 25 -30.96 -0.64 -13.62
N THR A 26 -32.02 -0.82 -12.83
CA THR A 26 -33.40 -0.46 -13.24
C THR A 26 -34.19 0.09 -12.06
N ALA A 27 -34.38 1.42 -12.05
CA ALA A 27 -35.21 2.07 -11.04
C ALA A 27 -36.65 1.54 -11.06
N GLY A 28 -37.22 1.28 -9.88
CA GLY A 28 -38.57 0.76 -9.70
C GLY A 28 -38.73 -0.74 -10.00
N GLU A 29 -37.65 -1.46 -10.32
CA GLU A 29 -37.62 -2.92 -10.29
C GLU A 29 -37.23 -3.39 -8.88
N LEU A 30 -38.18 -3.96 -8.14
CA LEU A 30 -37.99 -4.39 -6.75
C LEU A 30 -38.21 -5.90 -6.62
N TRP A 31 -37.42 -6.51 -5.76
CA TRP A 31 -37.49 -7.93 -5.41
C TRP A 31 -37.72 -8.06 -3.92
N VAL A 32 -38.70 -8.87 -3.52
CA VAL A 32 -39.10 -9.04 -2.12
C VAL A 32 -39.10 -10.50 -1.74
N GLY A 33 -38.48 -10.81 -0.60
CA GLY A 33 -38.50 -12.11 0.03
C GLY A 33 -39.20 -12.04 1.39
N SER A 34 -40.02 -13.03 1.72
CA SER A 34 -40.74 -13.08 2.99
C SER A 34 -40.15 -14.10 3.98
N ASP A 35 -40.61 -14.03 5.21
CA ASP A 35 -40.25 -14.95 6.28
C ASP A 35 -40.93 -16.33 6.18
N ASP A 36 -41.96 -16.46 5.33
CA ASP A 36 -42.66 -17.72 4.96
C ASP A 36 -42.19 -18.32 3.61
N GLY A 37 -41.17 -17.72 2.98
CA GLY A 37 -40.45 -18.33 1.86
C GLY A 37 -40.95 -17.91 0.48
N ARG A 38 -41.83 -16.91 0.40
CA ARG A 38 -42.32 -16.38 -0.87
C ARG A 38 -41.36 -15.35 -1.45
N ILE A 39 -41.26 -15.34 -2.78
CA ILE A 39 -40.45 -14.38 -3.53
C ILE A 39 -41.34 -13.68 -4.55
N HIS A 40 -41.33 -12.35 -4.56
CA HIS A 40 -42.09 -11.52 -5.47
C HIS A 40 -41.22 -10.50 -6.19
N ILE A 41 -41.61 -10.13 -7.40
CA ILE A 41 -41.00 -9.05 -8.17
C ILE A 41 -42.03 -8.04 -8.63
N THR A 42 -41.63 -6.77 -8.68
CA THR A 42 -42.31 -5.70 -9.41
C THR A 42 -41.32 -5.06 -10.36
N ARG A 43 -41.81 -4.56 -11.50
CA ARG A 43 -41.00 -3.86 -12.50
C ARG A 43 -41.60 -2.51 -12.89
N ASP A 44 -42.60 -2.06 -12.13
CA ASP A 44 -43.39 -0.86 -12.37
C ASP A 44 -43.51 0.02 -11.12
N GLY A 45 -42.52 -0.04 -10.22
CA GLY A 45 -42.50 0.76 -9.00
C GLY A 45 -43.50 0.30 -7.94
N GLY A 46 -43.89 -0.98 -7.95
CA GLY A 46 -44.78 -1.58 -6.95
C GLY A 46 -46.26 -1.52 -7.28
N ASN A 47 -46.64 -1.14 -8.50
CA ASN A 47 -48.05 -1.12 -8.94
C ASN A 47 -48.57 -2.55 -9.15
N THR A 48 -47.75 -3.43 -9.73
CA THR A 48 -48.07 -4.85 -9.90
C THR A 48 -46.94 -5.74 -9.39
N TRP A 49 -47.32 -6.86 -8.79
CA TRP A 49 -46.40 -7.83 -8.18
C TRP A 49 -46.64 -9.22 -8.76
N THR A 50 -45.56 -9.92 -9.10
CA THR A 50 -45.58 -11.30 -9.61
C THR A 50 -44.85 -12.20 -8.63
N GLU A 51 -45.51 -13.26 -8.16
CA GLU A 51 -44.85 -14.29 -7.35
C GLU A 51 -43.98 -15.20 -8.24
N ILE A 52 -42.72 -15.39 -7.86
CA ILE A 52 -41.72 -16.17 -8.60
C ILE A 52 -41.10 -17.30 -7.78
N THR A 53 -41.70 -17.63 -6.63
CA THR A 53 -41.21 -18.65 -5.69
C THR A 53 -40.94 -20.02 -6.36
N PRO A 54 -39.75 -20.62 -6.22
CA PRO A 54 -39.45 -21.92 -6.80
C PRO A 54 -40.18 -23.06 -6.09
N LYS A 55 -41.00 -23.81 -6.84
CA LYS A 55 -41.76 -24.94 -6.29
C LYS A 55 -40.85 -26.15 -6.02
N GLY A 56 -40.84 -26.63 -4.78
CA GLY A 56 -40.17 -27.88 -4.38
C GLY A 56 -38.64 -27.80 -4.27
N LEU A 57 -38.05 -26.61 -4.42
CA LEU A 57 -36.60 -26.41 -4.34
C LEU A 57 -36.14 -25.95 -2.96
N ILE A 58 -37.01 -25.26 -2.22
CA ILE A 58 -36.79 -24.81 -0.85
C ILE A 58 -37.84 -25.39 0.09
N PRO A 59 -37.54 -25.54 1.39
CA PRO A 59 -38.52 -25.99 2.38
C PRO A 59 -39.71 -25.04 2.49
N PHE A 60 -40.87 -25.58 2.89
CA PHE A 60 -42.03 -24.79 3.24
C PHE A 60 -41.75 -23.97 4.52
N GLU A 61 -42.25 -22.73 4.60
CA GLU A 61 -42.07 -21.81 5.74
C GLU A 61 -40.59 -21.54 6.09
N CYS A 62 -39.70 -21.59 5.10
CA CYS A 62 -38.33 -21.09 5.24
C CYS A 62 -38.30 -19.56 5.16
N THR A 63 -37.25 -18.93 5.69
CA THR A 63 -37.07 -17.48 5.58
C THR A 63 -36.14 -17.14 4.43
N ILE A 64 -36.56 -16.25 3.53
CA ILE A 64 -35.67 -15.61 2.55
C ILE A 64 -34.86 -14.54 3.30
N ASN A 65 -33.59 -14.84 3.63
CA ASN A 65 -32.80 -14.01 4.54
C ASN A 65 -32.06 -12.87 3.82
N LYS A 66 -31.60 -13.10 2.58
CA LYS A 66 -30.94 -12.09 1.75
C LYS A 66 -31.26 -12.33 0.27
N ILE A 67 -31.40 -11.24 -0.47
CA ILE A 67 -31.46 -11.21 -1.93
C ILE A 67 -30.20 -10.47 -2.40
N GLU A 68 -29.48 -11.04 -3.35
CA GLU A 68 -28.34 -10.41 -4.00
C GLU A 68 -28.70 -10.23 -5.49
N LEU A 69 -28.96 -8.99 -5.89
CA LEU A 69 -29.30 -8.66 -7.28
C LEU A 69 -28.02 -8.42 -8.08
N SER A 70 -27.87 -9.12 -9.20
CA SER A 70 -26.63 -9.10 -9.97
C SER A 70 -26.38 -7.74 -10.62
N VAL A 71 -25.20 -7.16 -10.37
CA VAL A 71 -24.70 -6.01 -11.13
C VAL A 71 -24.27 -6.36 -12.55
N HIS A 72 -24.16 -7.67 -12.86
CA HIS A 72 -23.62 -8.17 -14.14
C HIS A 72 -24.69 -8.51 -15.18
N ALA A 73 -25.94 -8.76 -14.77
CA ALA A 73 -27.02 -9.08 -15.71
C ALA A 73 -28.42 -8.81 -15.12
N PRO A 74 -29.32 -8.16 -15.88
CA PRO A 74 -30.73 -8.06 -15.49
C PRO A 74 -31.37 -9.44 -15.32
N GLY A 75 -32.25 -9.57 -14.31
CA GLY A 75 -33.00 -10.82 -14.05
C GLY A 75 -32.18 -11.93 -13.39
N ARG A 76 -30.89 -11.71 -13.15
CA ARG A 76 -30.03 -12.59 -12.38
C ARG A 76 -30.01 -12.18 -10.91
N ALA A 77 -30.29 -13.13 -10.03
CA ALA A 77 -30.34 -12.90 -8.61
C ALA A 77 -29.97 -14.17 -7.84
N PHE A 78 -29.43 -13.98 -6.65
CA PHE A 78 -29.12 -15.03 -5.69
C PHE A 78 -29.87 -14.83 -4.38
N PHE A 79 -30.14 -15.92 -3.69
CA PHE A 79 -30.93 -15.89 -2.46
C PHE A 79 -30.27 -16.75 -1.41
N ALA A 80 -30.06 -16.20 -0.22
CA ALA A 80 -29.72 -16.99 0.96
C ALA A 80 -31.02 -17.32 1.70
N VAL A 81 -31.30 -18.62 1.85
CA VAL A 81 -32.51 -19.12 2.49
C VAL A 81 -32.12 -19.89 3.76
N GLN A 82 -32.87 -19.68 4.84
CA GLN A 82 -32.63 -20.35 6.12
C GLN A 82 -33.89 -21.09 6.60
N ASN A 83 -33.67 -22.26 7.19
CA ASN A 83 -34.75 -23.10 7.72
C ASN A 83 -34.42 -23.70 9.11
N TYR A 84 -33.42 -23.14 9.81
CA TYR A 84 -32.90 -23.69 11.06
C TYR A 84 -33.93 -23.76 12.19
N ARG A 85 -34.94 -22.86 12.18
CA ARG A 85 -36.04 -22.83 13.15
C ARG A 85 -36.95 -24.07 13.05
N ASN A 86 -36.95 -24.72 11.90
CA ASN A 86 -37.68 -25.96 11.63
C ASN A 86 -36.77 -27.19 11.77
N ASN A 87 -35.65 -27.07 12.51
CA ASN A 87 -34.65 -28.13 12.71
C ASN A 87 -33.99 -28.62 11.40
N ASP A 88 -33.89 -27.73 10.39
CA ASP A 88 -33.19 -27.97 9.13
C ASP A 88 -32.00 -27.01 8.98
N PHE A 89 -30.80 -27.56 9.17
CA PHE A 89 -29.54 -26.80 9.14
C PHE A 89 -28.82 -26.85 7.79
N LYS A 90 -29.49 -27.28 6.72
CA LYS A 90 -28.91 -27.35 5.39
C LYS A 90 -28.59 -25.96 4.82
N PRO A 91 -27.51 -25.82 4.03
CA PRO A 91 -27.24 -24.62 3.25
C PRO A 91 -28.19 -24.53 2.06
N TYR A 92 -28.79 -23.35 1.85
CA TYR A 92 -29.65 -23.07 0.71
C TYR A 92 -29.25 -21.72 0.08
N ILE A 93 -28.42 -21.79 -0.97
CA ILE A 93 -28.24 -20.68 -1.91
C ILE A 93 -28.97 -21.01 -3.21
N LEU A 94 -29.90 -20.16 -3.60
CA LEU A 94 -30.59 -20.26 -4.89
C LEU A 94 -30.02 -19.25 -5.89
N ARG A 95 -30.19 -19.56 -7.17
CA ARG A 95 -29.96 -18.62 -8.27
C ARG A 95 -31.05 -18.71 -9.33
N THR A 96 -31.43 -17.55 -9.85
CA THR A 96 -32.15 -17.39 -11.13
C THR A 96 -31.29 -16.55 -12.08
N ASN A 97 -31.44 -16.74 -13.38
CA ASN A 97 -30.86 -15.87 -14.43
C ASN A 97 -31.92 -15.19 -15.30
N ASP A 98 -33.20 -15.41 -15.03
CA ASP A 98 -34.29 -15.07 -15.94
C ASP A 98 -35.57 -14.62 -15.21
N TYR A 99 -35.42 -13.83 -14.15
CA TYR A 99 -36.53 -13.29 -13.36
C TYR A 99 -37.38 -14.36 -12.66
N GLY A 100 -36.76 -15.46 -12.25
CA GLY A 100 -37.39 -16.54 -11.51
C GLY A 100 -38.21 -17.50 -12.37
N LYS A 101 -38.02 -17.50 -13.70
CA LYS A 101 -38.61 -18.53 -14.57
C LYS A 101 -37.92 -19.86 -14.41
N THR A 102 -36.59 -19.84 -14.20
CA THR A 102 -35.78 -21.02 -13.89
C THR A 102 -34.92 -20.78 -12.66
N TRP A 103 -34.72 -21.84 -11.89
CA TRP A 103 -34.04 -21.80 -10.61
C TRP A 103 -33.02 -22.92 -10.48
N GLN A 104 -31.93 -22.64 -9.79
CA GLN A 104 -30.91 -23.62 -9.44
C GLN A 104 -30.54 -23.48 -7.96
N LEU A 105 -30.48 -24.63 -7.27
CA LEU A 105 -29.87 -24.72 -5.96
C LEU A 105 -28.35 -24.89 -6.12
N LEU A 106 -27.58 -23.98 -5.53
CA LEU A 106 -26.12 -23.93 -5.63
C LEU A 106 -25.42 -24.66 -4.47
N THR A 107 -26.18 -25.19 -3.52
CA THR A 107 -25.66 -25.85 -2.32
C THR A 107 -26.37 -27.19 -2.09
N ASP A 108 -25.62 -28.28 -2.08
CA ASP A 108 -26.15 -29.63 -1.85
C ASP A 108 -25.62 -30.26 -0.54
N GLY A 109 -24.84 -29.50 0.24
CA GLY A 109 -24.20 -29.96 1.47
C GLY A 109 -22.93 -30.79 1.25
N LYS A 110 -22.50 -30.98 -0.01
CA LYS A 110 -21.38 -31.84 -0.43
C LYS A 110 -20.40 -31.14 -1.38
N ASN A 111 -20.84 -30.11 -2.10
CA ASN A 111 -20.03 -29.34 -3.04
C ASN A 111 -19.14 -28.27 -2.37
N GLY A 112 -18.78 -28.46 -1.10
CA GLY A 112 -17.81 -27.63 -0.37
C GLY A 112 -18.36 -26.92 0.87
N ILE A 113 -19.65 -26.59 0.90
CA ILE A 113 -20.35 -26.11 2.11
C ILE A 113 -20.98 -27.32 2.81
N PRO A 114 -20.59 -27.64 4.07
CA PRO A 114 -21.15 -28.78 4.80
C PRO A 114 -22.67 -28.65 5.05
N SER A 115 -23.37 -29.78 5.09
CA SER A 115 -24.83 -29.82 5.29
C SER A 115 -25.35 -29.27 6.64
N GLY A 116 -24.47 -29.01 7.60
CA GLY A 116 -24.83 -28.37 8.87
C GLY A 116 -24.54 -26.88 8.93
N HIS A 117 -24.00 -26.30 7.85
CA HIS A 117 -23.59 -24.89 7.78
C HIS A 117 -24.64 -24.09 7.02
N PHE A 118 -25.81 -23.90 7.63
CA PHE A 118 -26.87 -23.14 6.99
C PHE A 118 -26.41 -21.72 6.62
N THR A 119 -26.89 -21.26 5.48
CA THR A 119 -26.47 -20.03 4.82
C THR A 119 -27.27 -18.84 5.33
N ARG A 120 -26.61 -17.69 5.44
CA ARG A 120 -27.21 -16.44 5.92
C ARG A 120 -27.06 -15.31 4.90
N ALA A 121 -25.90 -15.22 4.26
CA ALA A 121 -25.58 -14.15 3.33
C ALA A 121 -24.92 -14.70 2.07
N ILE A 122 -25.09 -13.97 0.98
CA ILE A 122 -24.50 -14.21 -0.34
C ILE A 122 -24.16 -12.84 -0.91
N ALA A 123 -23.01 -12.71 -1.57
CA ALA A 123 -22.64 -11.55 -2.37
C ALA A 123 -22.03 -12.02 -3.70
N GLU A 124 -22.36 -11.35 -4.80
CA GLU A 124 -21.67 -11.52 -6.08
C GLU A 124 -20.54 -10.49 -6.17
N ASP A 125 -19.37 -10.92 -6.61
CA ASP A 125 -18.25 -9.98 -6.76
C ASP A 125 -18.61 -8.87 -7.76
N SER A 126 -18.36 -7.62 -7.38
CA SER A 126 -18.72 -6.44 -8.17
C SER A 126 -17.97 -6.36 -9.52
N ASN A 127 -16.81 -6.99 -9.66
CA ASN A 127 -15.96 -6.90 -10.85
C ASN A 127 -15.95 -8.17 -11.70
N LYS A 128 -16.20 -9.35 -11.11
CA LYS A 128 -16.10 -10.65 -11.75
C LYS A 128 -17.36 -11.49 -11.54
N LYS A 129 -18.20 -11.52 -12.57
CA LYS A 129 -19.36 -12.43 -12.66
C LYS A 129 -18.97 -13.87 -12.33
N GLY A 130 -19.74 -14.50 -11.43
CA GLY A 130 -19.55 -15.90 -11.03
C GLY A 130 -18.49 -16.14 -9.95
N LEU A 131 -17.79 -15.09 -9.47
CA LEU A 131 -17.11 -15.13 -8.18
C LEU A 131 -18.12 -14.79 -7.10
N LEU A 132 -18.39 -15.73 -6.19
CA LEU A 132 -19.44 -15.62 -5.18
C LEU A 132 -18.88 -15.82 -3.79
N PHE A 133 -19.41 -15.06 -2.82
CA PHE A 133 -19.04 -15.17 -1.41
C PHE A 133 -20.25 -15.54 -0.57
N VAL A 134 -20.13 -16.55 0.28
CA VAL A 134 -21.23 -17.03 1.13
C VAL A 134 -20.84 -16.97 2.60
N GLY A 135 -21.71 -16.31 3.37
CA GLY A 135 -21.69 -16.28 4.82
C GLY A 135 -22.64 -17.34 5.38
N THR A 136 -22.14 -18.13 6.31
CA THR A 136 -22.91 -19.18 7.00
C THR A 136 -22.96 -18.91 8.50
N GLU A 137 -23.70 -19.75 9.24
CA GLU A 137 -23.66 -19.79 10.70
C GLU A 137 -22.24 -19.98 11.28
N TYR A 138 -21.35 -20.65 10.55
CA TYR A 138 -20.06 -21.12 11.07
C TYR A 138 -18.84 -20.62 10.30
N GLY A 139 -19.02 -19.63 9.41
CA GLY A 139 -17.91 -19.05 8.66
C GLY A 139 -18.20 -18.70 7.21
N MET A 140 -17.12 -18.43 6.48
CA MET A 140 -17.11 -17.91 5.11
C MET A 140 -16.69 -18.94 4.07
N TYR A 141 -17.32 -18.87 2.90
CA TYR A 141 -17.01 -19.67 1.73
C TYR A 141 -16.92 -18.81 0.46
N VAL A 142 -16.19 -19.30 -0.54
CA VAL A 142 -16.05 -18.68 -1.86
C VAL A 142 -16.25 -19.72 -2.95
N SER A 143 -16.88 -19.32 -4.05
CA SER A 143 -16.95 -20.07 -5.30
C SER A 143 -16.32 -19.27 -6.43
N PHE A 144 -15.51 -19.92 -7.25
CA PHE A 144 -14.86 -19.33 -8.43
C PHE A 144 -15.54 -19.77 -9.75
N ASP A 145 -16.63 -20.54 -9.67
CA ASP A 145 -17.29 -21.20 -10.78
C ASP A 145 -18.82 -21.09 -10.70
N ASP A 146 -19.29 -19.92 -10.29
CA ASP A 146 -20.71 -19.54 -10.27
C ASP A 146 -21.57 -20.47 -9.40
N GLY A 147 -21.00 -20.90 -8.27
CA GLY A 147 -21.64 -21.71 -7.23
C GLY A 147 -21.62 -23.21 -7.47
N ALA A 148 -20.90 -23.70 -8.47
CA ALA A 148 -20.79 -25.15 -8.70
C ALA A 148 -19.96 -25.83 -7.60
N HIS A 149 -18.85 -25.22 -7.19
CA HIS A 149 -18.00 -25.67 -6.08
C HIS A 149 -17.67 -24.52 -5.12
N TRP A 150 -17.62 -24.86 -3.84
CA TRP A 150 -17.32 -23.93 -2.75
C TRP A 150 -16.05 -24.35 -2.01
N GLN A 151 -15.33 -23.37 -1.50
CA GLN A 151 -14.14 -23.57 -0.68
C GLN A 151 -14.17 -22.62 0.51
N SER A 152 -13.52 -23.00 1.62
CA SER A 152 -13.44 -22.13 2.80
C SER A 152 -12.67 -20.85 2.48
N LEU A 153 -13.25 -19.70 2.83
CA LEU A 153 -12.59 -18.38 2.85
C LEU A 153 -12.46 -17.88 4.30
N GLN A 154 -12.27 -18.79 5.26
CA GLN A 154 -12.27 -18.44 6.68
C GLN A 154 -11.11 -17.50 7.07
N LEU A 155 -9.92 -17.69 6.47
CA LEU A 155 -8.70 -16.91 6.76
C LEU A 155 -8.49 -16.71 8.28
N ASN A 156 -8.44 -15.46 8.76
CA ASN A 156 -8.32 -15.11 10.17
C ASN A 156 -9.65 -14.68 10.83
N LEU A 157 -10.79 -14.87 10.14
CA LEU A 157 -12.10 -14.61 10.74
C LEU A 157 -12.38 -15.61 11.86
N PRO A 158 -13.06 -15.21 12.94
CA PRO A 158 -13.57 -16.15 13.93
C PRO A 158 -14.70 -17.01 13.34
N HIS A 159 -14.85 -18.24 13.83
CA HIS A 159 -16.00 -19.08 13.53
C HIS A 159 -17.24 -18.55 14.25
N THR A 160 -17.92 -17.60 13.63
CA THR A 160 -19.15 -16.96 14.10
C THR A 160 -20.13 -16.78 12.95
N PRO A 161 -21.43 -16.58 13.24
CA PRO A 161 -22.41 -16.32 12.20
C PRO A 161 -22.03 -15.09 11.38
N ILE A 162 -21.99 -15.25 10.07
CA ILE A 162 -21.83 -14.16 9.12
C ILE A 162 -23.22 -13.67 8.77
N THR A 163 -23.57 -12.47 9.19
CA THR A 163 -24.94 -11.97 9.12
C THR A 163 -25.23 -11.25 7.81
N ASP A 164 -24.23 -10.64 7.19
CA ASP A 164 -24.37 -9.93 5.92
C ASP A 164 -23.03 -9.79 5.19
N LEU A 165 -23.10 -9.61 3.88
CA LEU A 165 -21.99 -9.46 2.95
C LEU A 165 -22.30 -8.39 1.90
N GLU A 166 -21.27 -7.62 1.52
CA GLU A 166 -21.34 -6.65 0.43
C GLU A 166 -19.99 -6.62 -0.32
N SER A 167 -20.01 -6.83 -1.64
CA SER A 167 -18.83 -6.62 -2.50
C SER A 167 -18.87 -5.21 -3.05
N HIS A 168 -17.83 -4.42 -2.79
CA HIS A 168 -17.77 -3.04 -3.24
C HIS A 168 -16.35 -2.64 -3.61
N GLN A 169 -16.16 -2.17 -4.85
CA GLN A 169 -14.89 -1.60 -5.34
C GLN A 169 -13.66 -2.51 -5.11
N GLY A 170 -13.84 -3.82 -5.28
CA GLY A 170 -12.75 -4.79 -5.09
C GLY A 170 -12.40 -5.07 -3.63
N ASP A 171 -13.26 -4.69 -2.68
CA ASP A 171 -13.22 -5.12 -1.28
C ASP A 171 -14.51 -5.87 -0.92
N LEU A 172 -14.45 -6.76 0.07
CA LEU A 172 -15.61 -7.48 0.61
C LEU A 172 -15.84 -7.08 2.06
N ALA A 173 -16.93 -6.35 2.31
CA ALA A 173 -17.39 -6.00 3.65
C ALA A 173 -18.26 -7.10 4.23
N MET A 174 -18.09 -7.37 5.52
CA MET A 174 -18.75 -8.49 6.20
C MET A 174 -19.19 -8.07 7.60
N SER A 175 -20.39 -8.48 8.00
CA SER A 175 -20.87 -8.34 9.38
C SER A 175 -20.93 -9.69 10.08
N THR A 176 -20.59 -9.70 11.38
CA THR A 176 -20.62 -10.92 12.20
C THR A 176 -21.51 -10.75 13.41
N GLN A 177 -22.18 -11.83 13.83
CA GLN A 177 -22.95 -11.81 15.07
C GLN A 177 -22.00 -11.79 16.28
N GLY A 178 -22.02 -10.69 17.03
CA GLY A 178 -21.32 -10.53 18.31
C GLY A 178 -19.84 -10.15 18.24
N ARG A 179 -19.24 -9.97 17.05
CA ARG A 179 -17.79 -9.66 16.90
C ARG A 179 -17.43 -8.57 15.86
N GLY A 180 -18.41 -7.80 15.39
CA GLY A 180 -18.18 -6.54 14.65
C GLY A 180 -18.16 -6.66 13.12
N PHE A 181 -17.66 -5.59 12.48
CA PHE A 181 -17.53 -5.42 11.03
C PHE A 181 -16.10 -5.76 10.56
N TRP A 182 -15.99 -6.46 9.44
CA TRP A 182 -14.74 -6.90 8.84
C TRP A 182 -14.67 -6.45 7.38
N LEU A 183 -13.44 -6.22 6.90
CA LEU A 183 -13.16 -5.92 5.51
C LEU A 183 -12.07 -6.87 5.03
N LEU A 184 -12.37 -7.63 3.97
CA LEU A 184 -11.35 -8.30 3.18
C LEU A 184 -11.00 -7.36 2.02
N GLU A 185 -9.88 -6.67 2.17
CA GLU A 185 -9.38 -5.75 1.16
C GLU A 185 -8.77 -6.50 -0.03
N ASP A 186 -8.87 -5.90 -1.22
CA ASP A 186 -8.21 -6.34 -2.45
C ASP A 186 -8.60 -7.77 -2.90
N VAL A 187 -9.91 -8.03 -2.98
CA VAL A 187 -10.45 -9.28 -3.54
C VAL A 187 -10.11 -9.46 -5.03
N ASN A 188 -9.54 -8.44 -5.68
CA ASN A 188 -9.00 -8.53 -7.04
C ASN A 188 -8.01 -9.68 -7.21
N VAL A 189 -7.31 -10.11 -6.16
CA VAL A 189 -6.49 -11.31 -6.28
C VAL A 189 -7.35 -12.57 -6.49
N LEU A 190 -8.47 -12.70 -5.79
CA LEU A 190 -9.42 -13.80 -5.97
C LEU A 190 -10.04 -13.76 -7.38
N GLU A 191 -10.30 -12.55 -7.90
CA GLU A 191 -10.74 -12.36 -9.28
C GLU A 191 -9.71 -12.88 -10.29
N GLN A 192 -8.42 -12.85 -9.95
CA GLN A 192 -7.36 -13.32 -10.83
C GLN A 192 -7.11 -14.82 -10.74
N VAL A 193 -7.43 -15.49 -9.62
CA VAL A 193 -7.13 -16.92 -9.42
C VAL A 193 -7.66 -17.77 -10.57
N GLN A 194 -6.73 -18.42 -11.27
CA GLN A 194 -6.98 -19.47 -12.25
C GLN A 194 -6.07 -20.68 -11.94
N ASN A 195 -6.52 -21.90 -12.22
CA ASN A 195 -5.79 -23.15 -11.95
C ASN A 195 -4.35 -23.18 -12.51
N GLU A 196 -4.04 -22.38 -13.53
CA GLU A 196 -2.73 -22.28 -14.18
C GLU A 196 -1.69 -21.47 -13.36
N GLN A 197 -2.13 -20.50 -12.56
CA GLN A 197 -1.23 -19.57 -11.84
C GLN A 197 -0.52 -20.24 -10.66
N ALA A 198 -1.15 -21.28 -10.09
CA ALA A 198 -0.58 -22.12 -9.03
C ALA A 198 0.67 -22.91 -9.49
N LYS A 199 0.94 -22.99 -10.80
CA LYS A 199 2.11 -23.69 -11.37
C LYS A 199 3.32 -22.80 -11.61
N ALA A 200 3.17 -21.47 -11.55
CA ALA A 200 4.27 -20.55 -11.80
C ALA A 200 5.21 -20.47 -10.59
N LYS A 201 6.52 -20.49 -10.84
CA LYS A 201 7.53 -20.32 -9.78
C LYS A 201 7.41 -18.97 -9.07
N LEU A 202 7.16 -17.92 -9.85
CA LEU A 202 6.86 -16.57 -9.39
C LEU A 202 5.61 -16.07 -10.12
N HIS A 203 4.58 -15.76 -9.34
CA HIS A 203 3.36 -15.13 -9.84
C HIS A 203 3.16 -13.78 -9.16
N LEU A 204 3.13 -12.73 -9.97
CA LEU A 204 2.81 -11.37 -9.55
C LEU A 204 1.41 -11.04 -10.05
N PHE A 205 0.48 -10.89 -9.12
CA PHE A 205 -0.89 -10.50 -9.40
C PHE A 205 -0.92 -9.06 -9.90
N LYS A 206 -1.81 -8.76 -10.84
CA LYS A 206 -2.08 -7.39 -11.27
C LYS A 206 -2.56 -6.59 -10.05
N PRO A 207 -1.88 -5.51 -9.66
CA PRO A 207 -2.33 -4.68 -8.55
C PRO A 207 -3.59 -3.90 -8.95
N ARG A 208 -4.44 -3.59 -7.95
CA ARG A 208 -5.48 -2.57 -8.12
C ARG A 208 -4.86 -1.18 -8.30
N ASP A 209 -5.57 -0.33 -9.01
CA ASP A 209 -5.25 1.10 -9.05
C ASP A 209 -5.43 1.70 -7.64
N THR A 210 -4.62 2.69 -7.30
CA THR A 210 -4.63 3.34 -5.98
C THR A 210 -4.72 4.84 -6.11
N TYR A 211 -4.93 5.55 -5.00
CA TYR A 211 -5.10 6.99 -4.99
C TYR A 211 -3.96 7.68 -4.25
N ARG A 212 -3.48 8.79 -4.81
CA ARG A 212 -2.59 9.70 -4.09
C ARG A 212 -3.41 10.58 -3.14
N THR A 213 -3.44 10.22 -1.86
CA THR A 213 -4.30 10.83 -0.84
C THR A 213 -3.54 11.17 0.45
N ASN A 214 -4.13 11.99 1.30
CA ASN A 214 -3.66 12.26 2.67
C ASN A 214 -4.30 11.36 3.74
N VAL A 215 -5.18 10.45 3.33
CA VAL A 215 -5.80 9.49 4.27
C VAL A 215 -4.75 8.47 4.67
N SER A 216 -4.47 8.41 5.97
CA SER A 216 -3.53 7.45 6.54
C SER A 216 -3.88 6.02 6.12
N GLY A 217 -2.86 5.24 5.76
CA GLY A 217 -2.99 3.83 5.42
C GLY A 217 -3.11 3.52 3.93
N TYR A 218 -3.50 4.50 3.09
CA TYR A 218 -3.55 4.33 1.63
C TYR A 218 -2.15 4.17 1.04
N ARG A 219 -2.00 3.11 0.25
CA ARG A 219 -0.73 2.68 -0.36
C ARG A 219 -1.03 1.84 -1.60
N ALA A 220 -0.05 1.68 -2.49
CA ALA A 220 -0.13 0.62 -3.49
C ALA A 220 0.21 -0.70 -2.80
N VAL A 221 -0.66 -1.71 -2.92
CA VAL A 221 -0.45 -3.05 -2.37
C VAL A 221 -0.15 -4.01 -3.51
N PHE A 222 0.82 -4.88 -3.32
CA PHE A 222 1.22 -5.87 -4.31
C PHE A 222 1.22 -7.26 -3.69
N HIS A 223 0.60 -8.20 -4.40
CA HIS A 223 0.51 -9.60 -3.98
C HIS A 223 1.36 -10.48 -4.87
N VAL A 224 2.12 -11.38 -4.23
CA VAL A 224 3.06 -12.27 -4.89
C VAL A 224 2.93 -13.67 -4.32
N TYR A 225 2.80 -14.65 -5.21
CA TYR A 225 2.92 -16.05 -4.85
C TYR A 225 4.25 -16.61 -5.37
N LEU A 226 5.00 -17.26 -4.48
CA LEU A 226 6.25 -17.94 -4.80
C LEU A 226 6.11 -19.45 -4.54
N ALA A 227 6.29 -20.28 -5.55
CA ALA A 227 6.24 -21.74 -5.37
C ALA A 227 7.40 -22.27 -4.50
N GLU A 228 8.53 -21.56 -4.52
CA GLU A 228 9.76 -21.88 -3.79
C GLU A 228 10.27 -20.62 -3.07
N ALA A 229 11.10 -20.80 -2.03
CA ALA A 229 11.73 -19.67 -1.36
C ALA A 229 12.87 -19.11 -2.25
N PRO A 230 13.14 -17.80 -2.21
CA PRO A 230 14.32 -17.25 -2.86
C PRO A 230 15.60 -17.96 -2.38
N ALA A 231 16.54 -18.19 -3.31
CA ALA A 231 17.85 -18.75 -2.94
C ALA A 231 18.59 -17.79 -2.00
N LYS A 232 19.27 -18.33 -0.98
CA LYS A 232 19.90 -17.54 0.10
C LYS A 232 20.88 -16.48 -0.40
N ASP A 233 21.59 -16.77 -1.49
CA ASP A 233 22.63 -15.90 -2.04
C ASP A 233 22.12 -15.07 -3.24
N ALA A 234 20.86 -15.22 -3.61
CA ALA A 234 20.25 -14.49 -4.72
C ALA A 234 19.49 -13.26 -4.20
N GLU A 235 19.84 -12.09 -4.73
CA GLU A 235 19.12 -10.85 -4.40
C GLU A 235 17.68 -10.91 -4.94
N SER A 236 16.73 -10.54 -4.10
CA SER A 236 15.34 -10.29 -4.49
C SER A 236 15.10 -8.79 -4.55
N LYS A 237 14.52 -8.29 -5.65
CA LYS A 237 14.21 -6.88 -5.85
C LYS A 237 12.75 -6.66 -6.16
N VAL A 238 12.22 -5.56 -5.67
CA VAL A 238 10.94 -4.99 -6.07
C VAL A 238 11.20 -3.56 -6.49
N GLU A 239 10.91 -3.24 -7.73
CA GLU A 239 11.13 -1.92 -8.31
C GLU A 239 9.80 -1.34 -8.75
N ILE A 240 9.56 -0.08 -8.41
CA ILE A 240 8.43 0.70 -8.93
C ILE A 240 8.96 1.60 -10.03
N LEU A 241 8.37 1.49 -11.22
CA LEU A 241 8.75 2.27 -12.39
C LEU A 241 7.60 3.20 -12.76
N ASN A 242 7.92 4.42 -13.18
CA ASN A 242 6.93 5.33 -13.75
C ASN A 242 6.70 5.03 -15.25
N ALA A 243 5.82 5.81 -15.87
CA ALA A 243 5.49 5.72 -17.29
C ALA A 243 6.69 5.80 -18.27
N SER A 244 7.79 6.45 -17.88
CA SER A 244 9.01 6.53 -18.71
C SER A 244 9.97 5.35 -18.50
N GLY A 245 9.63 4.39 -17.64
CA GLY A 245 10.48 3.27 -17.27
C GLY A 245 11.59 3.64 -16.28
N LYS A 246 11.54 4.84 -15.68
CA LYS A 246 12.48 5.25 -14.63
C LYS A 246 12.05 4.62 -13.30
N VAL A 247 13.02 4.02 -12.59
CA VAL A 247 12.79 3.52 -11.23
C VAL A 247 12.56 4.69 -10.28
N VAL A 248 11.43 4.64 -9.58
CA VAL A 248 10.98 5.61 -8.58
C VAL A 248 11.32 5.13 -7.16
N ARG A 249 11.20 3.82 -6.93
CA ARG A 249 11.44 3.19 -5.64
C ARG A 249 12.05 1.81 -5.83
N THR A 250 13.04 1.47 -5.01
CA THR A 250 13.62 0.13 -4.95
C THR A 250 13.51 -0.47 -3.57
N TYR A 251 13.08 -1.71 -3.50
CA TYR A 251 13.21 -2.57 -2.33
C TYR A 251 14.08 -3.77 -2.67
N SER A 252 14.97 -4.15 -1.76
CA SER A 252 15.90 -5.26 -1.97
C SER A 252 16.09 -6.12 -0.72
N SER A 253 16.34 -7.42 -0.89
CA SER A 253 16.82 -8.27 0.21
C SER A 253 18.14 -7.79 0.83
N ASN A 254 18.93 -7.05 0.04
CA ASN A 254 20.20 -6.44 0.44
C ASN A 254 20.04 -4.98 0.91
N GLY A 255 18.81 -4.48 1.05
CA GLY A 255 18.55 -3.13 1.55
C GLY A 255 19.21 -2.89 2.92
N GLU A 256 19.85 -1.73 3.07
CA GLU A 256 20.60 -1.37 4.28
C GLU A 256 19.68 -0.94 5.42
N ASP A 257 18.51 -0.38 5.10
CA ASP A 257 17.53 0.11 6.08
C ASP A 257 16.20 -0.68 6.04
N ARG A 258 15.42 -0.55 7.12
CA ARG A 258 14.12 -1.24 7.24
C ARG A 258 13.06 -0.79 6.22
N ARG A 259 13.24 0.36 5.55
CA ARG A 259 12.27 0.92 4.59
C ARG A 259 12.54 0.48 3.15
N SER A 260 13.74 -0.01 2.87
CA SER A 260 14.17 -0.56 1.58
C SER A 260 14.39 -2.07 1.65
N LYS A 261 14.60 -2.64 2.84
CA LYS A 261 14.81 -4.08 3.00
C LYS A 261 13.51 -4.88 2.92
N ILE A 262 13.51 -5.93 2.10
CA ILE A 262 12.41 -6.90 1.98
C ILE A 262 12.87 -8.33 2.25
N GLY A 263 11.94 -9.19 2.65
CA GLY A 263 12.17 -10.62 2.83
C GLY A 263 11.04 -11.43 2.19
N LEU A 264 11.23 -11.86 0.94
CA LEU A 264 10.28 -12.71 0.26
C LEU A 264 10.43 -14.16 0.74
N LYS A 265 9.30 -14.84 0.97
CA LYS A 265 9.24 -16.23 1.43
C LYS A 265 8.44 -17.10 0.45
N LYS A 266 8.63 -18.43 0.53
CA LYS A 266 7.76 -19.39 -0.15
C LYS A 266 6.29 -19.13 0.24
N GLY A 267 5.39 -19.25 -0.74
CA GLY A 267 3.97 -19.02 -0.59
C GLY A 267 3.59 -17.56 -0.81
N TRP A 268 2.60 -17.11 -0.05
CA TRP A 268 2.02 -15.78 -0.19
C TRP A 268 2.88 -14.67 0.44
N ASN A 269 3.05 -13.58 -0.29
CA ASN A 269 3.72 -12.37 0.15
C ASN A 269 2.85 -11.14 -0.20
N THR A 270 2.77 -10.21 0.74
CA THR A 270 2.16 -8.90 0.52
C THR A 270 3.24 -7.84 0.71
N LEU A 271 3.36 -6.96 -0.27
CA LEU A 271 4.27 -5.82 -0.28
C LEU A 271 3.46 -4.55 -0.42
N SER A 272 4.02 -3.42 -0.02
CA SER A 272 3.37 -2.14 -0.25
C SER A 272 4.35 -1.04 -0.57
N TRP A 273 3.92 -0.13 -1.44
CA TRP A 273 4.60 1.12 -1.73
C TRP A 273 3.78 2.30 -1.21
N ASP A 274 4.43 3.15 -0.42
CA ASP A 274 3.86 4.35 0.21
C ASP A 274 3.68 5.53 -0.75
N LEU A 275 3.78 5.28 -2.06
CA LEU A 275 3.64 6.28 -3.11
C LEU A 275 4.72 7.37 -3.04
N SER A 276 5.90 7.04 -2.52
CA SER A 276 7.04 7.96 -2.45
C SER A 276 8.26 7.48 -3.26
N HIS A 277 9.03 8.43 -3.77
CA HIS A 277 10.36 8.17 -4.32
C HIS A 277 11.33 7.75 -3.21
N ASP A 278 12.54 7.38 -3.57
CA ASP A 278 13.63 7.35 -2.60
C ASP A 278 13.87 8.73 -1.99
N GLY A 279 14.06 8.74 -0.67
CA GLY A 279 14.42 9.92 0.10
C GLY A 279 15.85 10.39 -0.22
N PRO A 280 16.24 11.55 0.32
CA PRO A 280 17.63 11.95 0.28
C PRO A 280 18.50 10.86 0.90
N ILE A 281 19.74 10.72 0.40
CA ILE A 281 20.69 9.80 1.03
C ILE A 281 20.83 10.13 2.53
N ASN A 282 21.26 9.15 3.31
CA ASN A 282 21.61 9.34 4.71
C ASN A 282 23.11 9.06 4.86
N ALA A 283 23.95 9.96 4.33
CA ALA A 283 25.37 9.69 4.16
C ALA A 283 26.14 9.59 5.50
N GLU A 284 25.58 10.15 6.57
CA GLU A 284 26.21 10.31 7.89
C GLU A 284 25.12 10.40 8.98
N LYS A 285 25.43 10.05 10.23
CA LYS A 285 24.51 10.31 11.38
C LYS A 285 24.45 11.81 11.68
N LEU A 286 23.65 12.54 10.90
CA LEU A 286 23.41 13.96 11.11
C LEU A 286 22.31 14.17 12.16
N VAL A 287 22.54 15.11 13.08
CA VAL A 287 21.57 15.49 14.11
C VAL A 287 20.66 16.58 13.57
N LEU A 288 19.52 16.18 13.00
CA LEU A 288 18.56 17.08 12.38
C LEU A 288 17.24 17.08 13.17
N MET A 289 16.81 18.26 13.64
CA MET A 289 15.47 18.43 14.21
C MET A 289 14.38 18.42 13.12
N GLU A 290 14.65 19.02 11.96
CA GLU A 290 13.63 19.35 10.95
C GLU A 290 13.27 18.19 10.01
N MET A 291 13.80 17.00 10.26
CA MET A 291 13.53 15.79 9.48
C MET A 291 13.42 14.60 10.42
N GLY A 292 12.31 13.87 10.36
CA GLY A 292 12.27 12.54 10.96
C GLY A 292 13.36 11.66 10.34
N VAL A 293 14.02 10.84 11.13
CA VAL A 293 15.00 9.86 10.65
C VAL A 293 14.29 8.50 10.54
N PRO A 294 14.31 7.82 9.36
CA PRO A 294 14.84 8.26 8.06
C PRO A 294 13.98 9.35 7.37
N ILE A 295 14.63 10.18 6.56
CA ILE A 295 14.01 11.26 5.78
C ILE A 295 13.02 10.65 4.77
N MET A 296 11.78 11.18 4.71
CA MET A 296 10.77 10.74 3.74
C MET A 296 11.12 11.19 2.33
N GLY A 297 10.80 10.35 1.34
CA GLY A 297 10.97 10.68 -0.07
C GLY A 297 9.87 11.55 -0.63
N PRO A 298 10.12 12.22 -1.78
CA PRO A 298 9.09 12.98 -2.48
C PRO A 298 7.88 12.10 -2.81
N PRO A 299 6.64 12.58 -2.64
CA PRO A 299 5.47 11.85 -3.11
C PRO A 299 5.44 11.77 -4.64
N ALA A 300 5.11 10.60 -5.18
CA ALA A 300 5.01 10.35 -6.61
C ALA A 300 3.74 10.97 -7.19
N ALA A 301 3.79 11.53 -8.40
CA ALA A 301 2.60 12.08 -9.07
C ALA A 301 1.58 11.00 -9.44
N PRO A 302 0.28 11.32 -9.55
CA PRO A 302 -0.66 10.45 -10.24
C PRO A 302 -0.20 10.15 -11.67
N GLY A 303 -0.43 8.94 -12.15
CA GLY A 303 0.00 8.50 -13.47
C GLY A 303 0.06 6.98 -13.61
N ASP A 304 0.66 6.53 -14.71
CA ASP A 304 0.90 5.12 -14.97
C ASP A 304 2.19 4.64 -14.30
N TYR A 305 2.09 3.51 -13.61
CA TYR A 305 3.20 2.87 -12.91
C TYR A 305 3.27 1.39 -13.23
N GLN A 306 4.44 0.82 -12.99
CA GLN A 306 4.69 -0.61 -13.05
C GLN A 306 5.38 -1.06 -11.78
N VAL A 307 4.97 -2.23 -11.27
CA VAL A 307 5.73 -2.96 -10.26
C VAL A 307 6.46 -4.10 -10.95
N ARG A 308 7.78 -4.16 -10.76
CA ARG A 308 8.64 -5.23 -11.25
C ARG A 308 9.22 -6.00 -10.06
N ILE A 309 9.03 -7.31 -10.04
CA ILE A 309 9.63 -8.19 -9.04
C ILE A 309 10.64 -9.09 -9.74
N THR A 310 11.85 -9.10 -9.20
CA THR A 310 12.98 -9.86 -9.71
C THR A 310 13.50 -10.80 -8.62
N MET A 311 13.65 -12.07 -8.96
CA MET A 311 14.21 -13.11 -8.10
C MET A 311 15.30 -13.86 -8.89
N GLY A 312 16.57 -13.56 -8.61
CA GLY A 312 17.68 -14.09 -9.40
C GLY A 312 17.61 -13.63 -10.86
N LYS A 313 17.35 -14.57 -11.79
CA LYS A 313 17.22 -14.28 -13.23
C LYS A 313 15.75 -14.13 -13.69
N GLU A 314 14.79 -14.50 -12.85
CA GLU A 314 13.37 -14.40 -13.20
C GLU A 314 12.85 -13.01 -12.81
N SER A 315 12.06 -12.40 -13.70
CA SER A 315 11.40 -11.12 -13.44
C SER A 315 9.96 -11.14 -13.95
N LYS A 316 9.05 -10.51 -13.21
CA LYS A 316 7.66 -10.28 -13.61
C LYS A 316 7.30 -8.83 -13.37
N THR A 317 6.48 -8.30 -14.26
CA THR A 317 6.04 -6.91 -14.22
C THR A 317 4.53 -6.84 -14.38
N GLN A 318 3.89 -5.99 -13.60
CA GLN A 318 2.48 -5.65 -13.73
C GLN A 318 2.30 -4.14 -13.73
N SER A 319 1.30 -3.66 -14.46
CA SER A 319 0.95 -2.24 -14.54
C SER A 319 -0.21 -1.91 -13.61
N PHE A 320 -0.19 -0.72 -13.04
CA PHE A 320 -1.25 -0.15 -12.22
C PHE A 320 -1.22 1.38 -12.33
N LYS A 321 -2.29 2.05 -11.92
CA LYS A 321 -2.37 3.52 -11.90
C LYS A 321 -2.33 4.05 -10.48
N VAL A 322 -1.70 5.21 -10.33
CA VAL A 322 -1.91 6.11 -9.19
C VAL A 322 -2.84 7.20 -9.67
N LEU A 323 -4.02 7.31 -9.07
CA LEU A 323 -5.08 8.24 -9.43
C LEU A 323 -5.05 9.49 -8.52
N PRO A 324 -5.46 10.66 -9.02
CA PRO A 324 -5.73 11.82 -8.17
C PRO A 324 -6.82 11.52 -7.15
N ASP A 325 -6.74 12.11 -5.95
CA ASP A 325 -7.80 11.96 -4.95
C ASP A 325 -9.11 12.59 -5.46
N PRO A 326 -10.21 11.82 -5.61
CA PRO A 326 -11.47 12.32 -6.17
C PRO A 326 -12.14 13.41 -5.31
N ARG A 327 -11.68 13.59 -4.06
CA ARG A 327 -12.19 14.62 -3.14
C ARG A 327 -11.55 15.99 -3.38
N TRP A 328 -10.38 16.04 -4.01
CA TRP A 328 -9.65 17.28 -4.29
C TRP A 328 -9.89 17.78 -5.71
N LYS A 329 -11.10 18.31 -5.93
CA LYS A 329 -11.57 18.74 -7.26
C LYS A 329 -10.76 19.89 -7.88
N ASP A 330 -10.07 20.67 -7.06
CA ASP A 330 -9.29 21.84 -7.50
C ASP A 330 -7.81 21.54 -7.78
N VAL A 331 -7.33 20.33 -7.42
CA VAL A 331 -5.94 19.92 -7.65
C VAL A 331 -5.83 19.22 -8.99
N LYS A 332 -5.02 19.77 -9.89
CA LYS A 332 -4.82 19.22 -11.24
C LYS A 332 -3.59 18.33 -11.32
N LEU A 333 -3.52 17.50 -12.36
CA LEU A 333 -2.35 16.63 -12.58
C LEU A 333 -1.04 17.42 -12.63
N GLU A 334 -1.07 18.61 -13.26
CA GLU A 334 0.11 19.48 -13.39
C GLU A 334 0.62 20.00 -12.04
N ASP A 335 -0.26 20.13 -11.05
CA ASP A 335 0.11 20.59 -9.70
C ASP A 335 0.92 19.51 -8.97
N TYR A 336 0.47 18.25 -9.05
CA TYR A 336 1.22 17.10 -8.53
C TYR A 336 2.57 16.94 -9.21
N MET A 337 2.62 17.10 -10.54
CA MET A 337 3.87 17.01 -11.31
C MET A 337 4.85 18.14 -10.96
N ALA A 338 4.34 19.37 -10.80
CA ALA A 338 5.15 20.52 -10.38
C ALA A 338 5.74 20.31 -8.97
N GLN A 339 4.95 19.75 -8.06
CA GLN A 339 5.38 19.41 -6.72
C GLN A 339 6.43 18.29 -6.70
N GLU A 340 6.17 17.18 -7.39
CA GLU A 340 7.10 16.05 -7.49
C GLU A 340 8.44 16.51 -8.07
N LYS A 341 8.42 17.31 -9.15
CA LYS A 341 9.62 17.86 -9.78
C LYS A 341 10.44 18.69 -8.77
N LEU A 342 9.83 19.68 -8.13
CA LEU A 342 10.54 20.56 -7.19
C LEU A 342 11.05 19.78 -5.97
N ALA A 343 10.28 18.82 -5.47
CA ALA A 343 10.68 17.99 -4.34
C ALA A 343 11.86 17.08 -4.69
N LEU A 344 11.91 16.54 -5.92
CA LEU A 344 13.06 15.78 -6.41
C LEU A 344 14.32 16.66 -6.53
N GLU A 345 14.19 17.89 -7.05
CA GLU A 345 15.30 18.85 -7.13
C GLU A 345 15.84 19.21 -5.73
N MET A 346 14.95 19.44 -4.76
CA MET A 346 15.33 19.65 -3.35
C MET A 346 16.00 18.41 -2.75
N ARG A 347 15.44 17.22 -2.97
CA ARG A 347 16.00 15.95 -2.49
C ARG A 347 17.43 15.73 -3.01
N ASP A 348 17.65 16.02 -4.29
CA ASP A 348 18.95 15.85 -4.94
C ASP A 348 19.97 16.85 -4.40
N LEU A 349 19.55 18.10 -4.16
CA LEU A 349 20.38 19.13 -3.50
C LEU A 349 20.77 18.73 -2.08
N ILE A 350 19.83 18.21 -1.29
CA ILE A 350 20.10 17.68 0.06
C ILE A 350 21.09 16.52 -0.03
N SER A 351 20.87 15.58 -0.96
CA SER A 351 21.74 14.43 -1.12
C SER A 351 23.16 14.81 -1.54
N ASP A 352 23.31 15.79 -2.43
CA ASP A 352 24.60 16.31 -2.85
C ASP A 352 25.34 16.99 -1.68
N SER A 353 24.62 17.75 -0.86
CA SER A 353 25.17 18.38 0.34
C SER A 353 25.70 17.35 1.34
N GLN A 354 24.98 16.24 1.52
CA GLN A 354 25.41 15.16 2.40
C GLN A 354 26.61 14.38 1.85
N ARG A 355 26.68 14.11 0.54
CA ARG A 355 27.89 13.52 -0.07
C ARG A 355 29.11 14.39 0.18
N LYS A 356 28.97 15.71 0.03
CA LYS A 356 30.08 16.64 0.29
C LYS A 356 30.54 16.60 1.73
N VAL A 357 29.62 16.54 2.70
CA VAL A 357 29.96 16.36 4.12
C VAL A 357 30.74 15.06 4.34
N LYS A 358 30.24 13.94 3.80
CA LYS A 358 30.94 12.65 3.87
C LYS A 358 32.35 12.73 3.26
N ASN A 359 32.50 13.38 2.11
CA ASN A 359 33.79 13.53 1.44
C ASN A 359 34.74 14.44 2.24
N LEU A 360 34.26 15.55 2.80
CA LEU A 360 35.05 16.42 3.70
C LEU A 360 35.56 15.64 4.92
N ARG A 361 34.68 14.86 5.57
CA ARG A 361 35.03 14.02 6.72
C ARG A 361 36.07 12.97 6.35
N SER A 362 35.88 12.29 5.22
CA SER A 362 36.82 11.29 4.74
C SER A 362 38.19 11.90 4.42
N LEU A 363 38.23 13.04 3.72
CA LEU A 363 39.49 13.72 3.40
C LEU A 363 40.20 14.21 4.67
N ARG A 364 39.45 14.77 5.63
CA ARG A 364 39.99 15.17 6.94
C ARG A 364 40.62 13.98 7.68
N GLN A 365 39.92 12.84 7.72
CA GLN A 365 40.46 11.63 8.34
C GLN A 365 41.75 11.17 7.64
N GLN A 366 41.78 11.17 6.30
CA GLN A 366 42.97 10.78 5.54
C GLN A 366 44.19 11.67 5.85
N ILE A 367 44.01 13.00 5.93
CA ILE A 367 45.13 13.90 6.23
C ILE A 367 45.62 13.76 7.68
N GLU A 368 44.70 13.53 8.63
CA GLU A 368 45.03 13.31 10.04
C GLU A 368 45.78 11.98 10.24
N ASP A 369 45.32 10.92 9.59
CA ASP A 369 45.96 9.59 9.63
C ASP A 369 47.35 9.63 8.99
N ALA A 370 47.47 10.24 7.80
CA ALA A 370 48.74 10.39 7.12
C ALA A 370 49.74 11.21 7.94
N ALA A 371 49.31 12.33 8.53
CA ALA A 371 50.15 13.12 9.42
C ALA A 371 50.56 12.35 10.69
N GLY A 372 49.64 11.61 11.29
CA GLY A 372 49.91 10.78 12.46
C GLY A 372 50.93 9.68 12.19
N LEU A 373 50.85 9.03 11.02
CA LEU A 373 51.82 8.03 10.57
C LEU A 373 53.19 8.67 10.24
N ALA A 374 53.19 9.81 9.55
CA ALA A 374 54.43 10.51 9.20
C ALA A 374 55.22 10.93 10.46
N VAL A 375 54.54 11.47 11.47
CA VAL A 375 55.18 11.82 12.75
C VAL A 375 55.75 10.58 13.45
N LYS A 376 55.02 9.46 13.47
CA LYS A 376 55.52 8.20 14.04
C LYS A 376 56.73 7.63 13.30
N ALA A 377 56.81 7.87 11.99
CA ALA A 377 57.93 7.47 11.15
C ALA A 377 59.13 8.44 11.21
N GLY A 378 59.07 9.50 12.04
CA GLY A 378 60.17 10.42 12.26
C GLY A 378 60.23 11.62 11.29
N HIS A 379 59.16 11.86 10.53
CA HIS A 379 59.05 13.04 9.67
C HIS A 379 58.70 14.31 10.44
N ALA A 380 58.91 15.48 9.81
CA ALA A 380 58.83 16.78 10.45
C ALA A 380 57.47 17.13 11.08
N ALA A 381 57.50 17.80 12.25
CA ALA A 381 56.30 18.35 12.92
C ALA A 381 55.45 19.26 12.01
N LYS A 382 56.07 19.87 10.99
CA LYS A 382 55.43 20.71 9.97
C LYS A 382 54.30 19.98 9.22
N ILE A 383 54.37 18.65 9.03
CA ILE A 383 53.28 17.88 8.40
C ILE A 383 52.03 17.90 9.29
N LYS A 384 52.21 17.75 10.60
CA LYS A 384 51.11 17.75 11.59
C LYS A 384 50.47 19.13 11.70
N ASP A 385 51.27 20.19 11.71
CA ASP A 385 50.76 21.57 11.76
C ASP A 385 49.94 21.89 10.51
N LEU A 386 50.45 21.53 9.32
CA LEU A 386 49.72 21.70 8.06
C LEU A 386 48.44 20.87 8.01
N ALA A 387 48.47 19.60 8.43
CA ALA A 387 47.27 18.77 8.50
C ALA A 387 46.21 19.40 9.42
N THR A 388 46.63 19.94 10.57
CA THR A 388 45.73 20.62 11.51
C THR A 388 45.10 21.87 10.90
N GLU A 389 45.89 22.67 10.17
CA GLU A 389 45.39 23.86 9.47
C GLU A 389 44.40 23.51 8.36
N LEU A 390 44.73 22.54 7.51
CA LEU A 390 43.87 22.08 6.42
C LEU A 390 42.59 21.43 6.95
N ALA A 391 42.66 20.63 8.02
CA ALA A 391 41.51 20.05 8.69
C ALA A 391 40.53 21.11 9.22
N LYS A 392 41.05 22.22 9.77
CA LYS A 392 40.21 23.37 10.18
C LYS A 392 39.52 24.01 8.98
N GLY A 393 40.23 24.18 7.86
CA GLY A 393 39.65 24.70 6.62
C GLY A 393 38.51 23.83 6.08
N LEU A 394 38.69 22.50 6.05
CA LEU A 394 37.64 21.54 5.69
C LEU A 394 36.45 21.60 6.64
N THR A 395 36.70 21.69 7.94
CA THR A 395 35.66 21.80 8.98
C THR A 395 34.84 23.08 8.83
N ALA A 396 35.49 24.21 8.50
CA ALA A 396 34.80 25.47 8.27
C ALA A 396 33.78 25.39 7.12
N VAL A 397 34.11 24.67 6.04
CA VAL A 397 33.16 24.42 4.95
C VAL A 397 32.05 23.45 5.38
N GLU A 398 32.40 22.40 6.14
CA GLU A 398 31.43 21.45 6.70
C GLU A 398 30.39 22.17 7.56
N ASP A 399 30.82 23.12 8.40
CA ASP A 399 29.98 23.91 9.30
C ASP A 399 29.02 24.86 8.57
N GLU A 400 29.24 25.15 7.29
CA GLU A 400 28.24 25.86 6.47
C GLU A 400 27.09 24.94 6.03
N ILE A 401 27.38 23.64 5.86
CA ILE A 401 26.41 22.64 5.42
C ILE A 401 25.60 22.10 6.61
N VAL A 402 26.29 21.67 7.67
CA VAL A 402 25.73 20.97 8.84
C VAL A 402 26.09 21.66 10.14
N GLN A 403 25.24 21.53 11.16
CA GLN A 403 25.54 22.05 12.50
C GLN A 403 26.28 20.98 13.31
N ASN A 404 27.62 21.00 13.30
CA ASN A 404 28.44 20.00 13.97
C ASN A 404 28.46 20.10 15.50
N GLN A 405 27.96 21.19 16.09
CA GLN A 405 27.89 21.37 17.54
C GLN A 405 26.64 20.71 18.17
N ALA A 406 25.68 20.27 17.35
CA ALA A 406 24.47 19.63 17.86
C ALA A 406 24.71 18.14 18.11
N GLU A 407 24.51 17.67 19.34
CA GLU A 407 24.63 16.26 19.74
C GLU A 407 23.25 15.58 19.84
N ALA A 408 22.21 16.37 20.13
CA ALA A 408 20.81 15.97 20.15
C ALA A 408 19.95 16.89 19.29
N GLY A 409 18.79 16.40 18.83
CA GLY A 409 17.89 17.16 17.95
C GLY A 409 17.52 18.53 18.50
N GLN A 410 17.29 18.64 19.82
CA GLN A 410 16.94 19.89 20.49
C GLN A 410 18.11 20.88 20.65
N ASP A 411 19.37 20.43 20.54
CA ASP A 411 20.53 21.33 20.60
C ASP A 411 20.53 22.33 19.44
N ASN A 412 19.83 22.01 18.35
CA ASN A 412 19.63 22.94 17.24
C ASN A 412 18.88 24.22 17.63
N PHE A 413 18.30 24.32 18.83
CA PHE A 413 17.80 25.60 19.36
C PHE A 413 18.92 26.53 19.86
N ASN A 414 20.05 25.96 20.28
CA ASN A 414 21.16 26.70 20.86
C ASN A 414 22.15 27.22 19.79
N TYR A 415 22.07 26.71 18.56
CA TYR A 415 23.00 27.02 17.49
C TYR A 415 22.30 27.48 16.19
N PRO A 416 22.94 28.32 15.36
CA PRO A 416 22.38 28.74 14.09
C PRO A 416 22.04 27.56 13.18
N ARG A 417 20.89 27.63 12.50
CA ARG A 417 20.49 26.63 11.50
C ARG A 417 21.36 26.76 10.25
N ARG A 418 22.03 25.66 9.87
CA ARG A 418 22.90 25.60 8.70
C ARG A 418 22.12 25.24 7.44
N PHE A 419 22.80 25.16 6.30
CA PHE A 419 22.16 24.93 5.01
C PHE A 419 21.19 23.75 5.05
N ILE A 420 21.65 22.58 5.53
CA ILE A 420 20.85 21.36 5.52
C ILE A 420 19.56 21.49 6.33
N ASN A 421 19.58 22.18 7.48
CA ASN A 421 18.39 22.39 8.31
C ASN A 421 17.34 23.24 7.58
N ARG A 422 17.80 24.26 6.87
CA ARG A 422 16.94 25.23 6.17
C ARG A 422 16.29 24.60 4.95
N ILE A 423 17.07 23.93 4.09
CA ILE A 423 16.51 23.24 2.92
C ILE A 423 15.60 22.07 3.34
N ALA A 424 15.97 21.35 4.40
CA ALA A 424 15.14 20.28 4.96
C ALA A 424 13.77 20.77 5.41
N ARG A 425 13.69 21.93 6.06
CA ARG A 425 12.41 22.51 6.47
C ARG A 425 11.52 22.84 5.27
N ILE A 426 12.08 23.48 4.24
CA ILE A 426 11.35 23.83 3.02
C ILE A 426 10.87 22.55 2.31
N TYR A 427 11.76 21.58 2.17
CA TYR A 427 11.46 20.26 1.62
C TYR A 427 10.33 19.57 2.39
N GLY A 428 10.38 19.56 3.73
CA GLY A 428 9.34 19.03 4.59
C GLY A 428 7.99 19.68 4.32
N VAL A 429 7.91 21.01 4.30
CA VAL A 429 6.65 21.72 3.99
C VAL A 429 6.11 21.30 2.62
N LEU A 430 6.98 21.19 1.61
CA LEU A 430 6.59 20.83 0.26
C LEU A 430 6.02 19.40 0.17
N ILE A 431 6.67 18.40 0.79
CA ILE A 431 6.27 16.99 0.61
C ILE A 431 5.01 16.59 1.38
N TRP A 432 4.59 17.38 2.37
CA TRP A 432 3.35 17.16 3.13
C TRP A 432 2.13 17.84 2.49
N ASP A 433 2.32 18.74 1.52
CA ASP A 433 1.23 19.32 0.75
C ASP A 433 0.81 18.37 -0.39
N HIS A 434 -0.31 18.64 -1.03
CA HIS A 434 -0.78 17.95 -2.24
C HIS A 434 -1.14 18.92 -3.37
N HIS A 435 -1.00 20.22 -3.14
CA HIS A 435 -1.24 21.26 -4.13
C HIS A 435 0.04 21.64 -4.87
N ARG A 436 -0.12 22.56 -5.82
CA ARG A 436 0.99 23.21 -6.51
C ARG A 436 1.93 23.87 -5.49
N PRO A 437 3.27 23.81 -5.70
CA PRO A 437 4.19 24.57 -4.86
C PRO A 437 3.81 26.05 -4.80
N THR A 438 3.71 26.58 -3.58
CA THR A 438 3.42 27.99 -3.36
C THR A 438 4.58 28.87 -3.82
N GLY A 439 4.30 30.14 -4.15
CA GLY A 439 5.34 31.11 -4.53
C GLY A 439 6.45 31.22 -3.47
N GLY A 440 6.09 31.23 -2.19
CA GLY A 440 7.05 31.29 -1.09
C GLY A 440 7.98 30.07 -1.01
N VAL A 441 7.49 28.86 -1.32
CA VAL A 441 8.35 27.66 -1.37
C VAL A 441 9.32 27.73 -2.56
N ILE A 442 8.84 28.20 -3.71
CA ILE A 442 9.66 28.36 -4.93
C ILE A 442 10.76 29.40 -4.70
N GLU A 443 10.42 30.56 -4.14
CA GLU A 443 11.38 31.63 -3.83
C GLU A 443 12.40 31.18 -2.78
N ALA A 444 11.94 30.56 -1.70
CA ALA A 444 12.84 30.05 -0.65
C ALA A 444 13.80 28.98 -1.19
N TYR A 445 13.36 28.14 -2.13
CA TYR A 445 14.24 27.18 -2.79
C TYR A 445 15.31 27.87 -3.65
N ALA A 446 14.91 28.85 -4.46
CA ALA A 446 15.83 29.59 -5.31
C ALA A 446 16.92 30.30 -4.49
N ASP A 447 16.57 30.83 -3.31
CA ASP A 447 17.55 31.40 -2.39
C ASP A 447 18.47 30.33 -1.78
N MET A 448 17.95 29.15 -1.48
CA MET A 448 18.78 28.02 -1.00
C MET A 448 19.74 27.52 -2.07
N GLN A 449 19.35 27.51 -3.34
CA GLN A 449 20.26 27.17 -4.44
C GLN A 449 21.44 28.15 -4.49
N LYS A 450 21.19 29.46 -4.44
CA LYS A 450 22.27 30.48 -4.41
C LYS A 450 23.22 30.30 -3.23
N VAL A 451 22.67 30.01 -2.04
CA VAL A 451 23.49 29.73 -0.85
C VAL A 451 24.36 28.49 -1.08
N TYR A 452 23.78 27.42 -1.63
CA TYR A 452 24.48 26.18 -1.89
C TYR A 452 25.56 26.32 -2.95
N ASP A 453 25.34 27.08 -4.01
CA ASP A 453 26.34 27.33 -5.06
C ASP A 453 27.58 28.03 -4.49
N GLY A 454 27.38 28.97 -3.56
CA GLY A 454 28.46 29.59 -2.81
C GLY A 454 29.23 28.57 -1.96
N ILE A 455 28.53 27.70 -1.24
CA ILE A 455 29.14 26.64 -0.42
C ILE A 455 29.92 25.65 -1.31
N LYS A 456 29.34 25.24 -2.44
CA LYS A 456 29.96 24.33 -3.40
C LYS A 456 31.26 24.90 -3.95
N THR A 457 31.28 26.19 -4.29
CA THR A 457 32.51 26.87 -4.73
C THR A 457 33.59 26.82 -3.65
N ARG A 458 33.24 27.09 -2.39
CA ARG A 458 34.19 27.01 -1.25
C ARG A 458 34.65 25.57 -1.00
N TYR A 459 33.76 24.59 -1.13
CA TYR A 459 34.08 23.16 -1.06
C TYR A 459 35.10 22.77 -2.12
N ASP A 460 34.86 23.10 -3.39
CA ASP A 460 35.76 22.74 -4.49
C ASP A 460 37.16 23.36 -4.28
N VAL A 461 37.22 24.61 -3.83
CA VAL A 461 38.48 25.29 -3.48
C VAL A 461 39.18 24.62 -2.29
N ALA A 462 38.45 24.33 -1.21
CA ALA A 462 39.03 23.72 -0.01
C ALA A 462 39.60 22.33 -0.27
N VAL A 463 38.85 21.48 -0.99
CA VAL A 463 39.31 20.13 -1.37
C VAL A 463 40.54 20.22 -2.27
N LYS A 464 40.49 21.04 -3.32
CA LYS A 464 41.63 21.21 -4.24
C LYS A 464 42.88 21.71 -3.51
N ASN A 465 42.76 22.79 -2.74
CA ASN A 465 43.88 23.36 -2.00
C ASN A 465 44.46 22.36 -1.00
N THR A 466 43.61 21.58 -0.32
CA THR A 466 44.06 20.56 0.63
C THR A 466 44.86 19.48 -0.07
N LEU A 467 44.35 18.93 -1.17
CA LEU A 467 45.05 17.90 -1.93
C LEU A 467 46.37 18.40 -2.51
N GLU A 468 46.40 19.61 -3.07
CA GLU A 468 47.61 20.19 -3.67
C GLU A 468 48.67 20.49 -2.61
N GLN A 469 48.31 21.18 -1.52
CA GLN A 469 49.27 21.60 -0.50
C GLN A 469 49.78 20.40 0.31
N PHE A 470 48.88 19.50 0.73
CA PHE A 470 49.26 18.39 1.59
C PHE A 470 50.07 17.35 0.80
N ASN A 471 49.65 16.96 -0.41
CA ASN A 471 50.40 15.98 -1.19
C ASN A 471 51.77 16.50 -1.61
N LYS A 472 51.92 17.81 -1.86
CA LYS A 472 53.25 18.41 -2.11
C LYS A 472 54.21 18.17 -0.94
N VAL A 473 53.75 18.41 0.29
CA VAL A 473 54.59 18.18 1.49
C VAL A 473 54.84 16.69 1.72
N LEU A 474 53.84 15.84 1.52
CA LEU A 474 54.03 14.39 1.63
C LEU A 474 55.06 13.88 0.62
N GLU A 475 55.08 14.40 -0.61
CA GLU A 475 56.07 14.05 -1.62
C GLU A 475 57.48 14.51 -1.25
N GLU A 476 57.64 15.75 -0.78
CA GLU A 476 58.91 16.28 -0.27
C GLU A 476 59.49 15.39 0.85
N GLU A 477 58.60 14.82 1.66
CA GLU A 477 58.91 13.96 2.81
C GLU A 477 58.88 12.45 2.48
N LYS A 478 58.64 12.07 1.21
CA LYS A 478 58.55 10.67 0.74
C LYS A 478 57.48 9.82 1.45
N VAL A 479 56.38 10.44 1.83
CA VAL A 479 55.18 9.79 2.41
C VAL A 479 54.13 9.56 1.31
N ALA A 480 53.32 8.51 1.44
CA ALA A 480 52.26 8.19 0.48
C ALA A 480 51.19 9.29 0.40
N ARG A 481 50.73 9.60 -0.82
CA ARG A 481 49.70 10.62 -1.11
C ARG A 481 48.33 10.25 -0.53
N VAL A 482 47.53 11.27 -0.21
CA VAL A 482 46.10 11.16 0.06
C VAL A 482 45.28 11.36 -1.23
N ILE A 483 44.09 10.77 -1.30
CA ILE A 483 43.23 10.80 -2.49
C ILE A 483 41.82 11.30 -2.16
N ASP A 484 41.20 11.97 -3.13
CA ASP A 484 39.77 12.29 -3.07
C ASP A 484 38.95 11.02 -3.37
N LEU A 485 38.16 10.58 -2.39
CA LEU A 485 37.19 9.50 -2.60
C LEU A 485 35.93 10.14 -3.21
N LYS A 486 35.97 10.39 -4.52
CA LYS A 486 34.82 10.89 -5.28
C LYS A 486 33.68 9.87 -5.33
#